data_AF-A0A9R1X4Z3-F1
#
_entry.id   AF-A0A9R1X4Z3-F1
#
_cell.length_a   1.000
_cell.length_b   1.000
_cell.length_c   1.000
_cell.angle_alpha   90.00
_cell.angle_beta   90.00
_cell.angle_gamma   90.00
#
_symmetry.space_group_name_H-M   'P 1'
#
loop_
_entity.id
_entity.type
_entity.pdbx_description
1 polymer ?
#
loop_
_entity_poly.entity_id
_entity_poly.type
_entity_poly.pdbx_seq_one_letter_code
_entity_poly.pdbx_strand_id
1 'polypeptide(L)'
;MRILALIYQKICKGDVRMHKWMTPGAQSLIKRILVPNPKTRITMADIKVDEWFKQDYTPAKPNEDEVLSIQENIELLNQLIISHSDNQL
;
A
#
# COMPACT_ATOMS: atom_id res chain seq x y z
N MET A 1 -16.95 20.01 -11.50
CA MET A 1 -16.06 19.44 -12.54
C MET A 1 -14.59 19.84 -12.41
N ARG A 2 -14.21 21.13 -12.26
CA ARG A 2 -12.78 21.54 -12.21
C ARG A 2 -11.95 20.96 -11.05
N ILE A 3 -12.49 20.91 -9.83
CA ILE A 3 -11.77 20.43 -8.64
C ILE A 3 -11.42 18.94 -8.77
N LEU A 4 -12.36 18.13 -9.27
CA LEU A 4 -12.16 16.69 -9.46
C LEU A 4 -11.02 16.40 -10.43
N ALA A 5 -10.97 17.08 -11.57
CA ALA A 5 -9.90 16.94 -12.56
C ALA A 5 -8.53 17.32 -11.98
N LEU A 6 -8.46 18.39 -11.16
CA LEU A 6 -7.22 18.81 -10.50
C LEU A 6 -6.74 17.79 -9.45
N ILE A 7 -7.66 17.20 -8.68
CA ILE A 7 -7.33 16.16 -7.69
C ILE A 7 -6.81 14.89 -8.41
N TYR A 8 -7.52 14.44 -9.44
CA TYR A 8 -7.10 13.28 -10.24
C TYR A 8 -5.70 13.48 -10.84
N GLN A 9 -5.44 14.67 -11.40
CA GLN A 9 -4.13 14.97 -11.97
C GLN A 9 -3.01 14.90 -10.93
N LYS A 10 -3.26 15.36 -9.69
CA LYS A 10 -2.29 15.26 -8.60
C LYS A 10 -2.02 13.81 -8.19
N ILE A 11 -3.08 12.99 -8.10
CA ILE A 11 -2.97 11.57 -7.76
C ILE A 11 -2.16 10.83 -8.83
N CYS A 12 -2.48 11.02 -10.11
CA CYS A 12 -1.78 10.35 -11.21
C CYS A 12 -0.31 10.77 -11.32
N LYS A 13 0.04 12.00 -10.92
CA LYS A 13 1.43 12.48 -10.90
C LYS A 13 2.20 12.08 -9.64
N GLY A 14 1.51 11.71 -8.55
CA GLY A 14 2.13 11.53 -7.24
C GLY A 14 2.74 12.83 -6.68
N ASP A 15 2.26 13.99 -7.14
CA ASP A 15 2.82 15.30 -6.76
C ASP A 15 2.29 15.70 -5.38
N VAL A 16 3.11 15.44 -4.35
CA VAL A 16 2.78 15.70 -2.95
C VAL A 16 3.75 16.70 -2.35
N ARG A 17 3.19 17.77 -1.78
CA ARG A 17 3.94 18.74 -0.99
C ARG A 17 4.13 18.19 0.42
N MET A 18 5.38 17.97 0.83
CA MET A 18 5.71 17.55 2.19
C MET A 18 5.68 18.74 3.14
N HIS A 19 5.16 18.53 4.34
CA HIS A 19 5.11 19.56 5.37
C HIS A 19 6.47 19.69 6.07
N LYS A 20 6.81 20.92 6.49
CA LYS A 20 8.10 21.22 7.14
C LYS A 20 8.29 20.54 8.50
N TRP A 21 7.19 20.17 9.17
CA TRP A 21 7.23 19.51 10.48
C TRP A 21 7.57 18.02 10.40
N MET A 22 7.56 17.43 9.20
CA MET A 22 7.89 16.01 9.02
C MET A 22 9.41 15.79 9.06
N THR A 23 9.84 14.71 9.69
CA THR A 23 11.25 14.29 9.65
C THR A 23 11.68 13.94 8.22
N PRO A 24 12.97 14.08 7.87
CA PRO A 24 13.46 13.70 6.55
C PRO A 24 13.19 12.24 6.19
N GLY A 25 13.30 11.32 7.17
CA GLY A 25 12.98 9.90 7.00
C GLY A 25 11.52 9.66 6.61
N ALA A 26 10.58 10.28 7.33
CA ALA A 26 9.15 10.21 7.02
C ALA A 26 8.86 10.72 5.60
N GLN A 27 9.42 11.87 5.23
CA GLN A 27 9.23 12.46 3.90
C GLN A 27 9.77 11.54 2.80
N SER A 28 10.93 10.90 3.02
CA SER A 28 11.52 9.95 2.09
C SER A 28 10.63 8.72 1.90
N LEU A 29 10.16 8.12 3.01
CA LEU A 29 9.30 6.95 2.98
C LEU A 29 7.98 7.23 2.25
N ILE A 30 7.30 8.35 2.58
CA ILE A 30 6.03 8.72 1.92
C ILE A 30 6.24 8.95 0.42
N LYS A 31 7.32 9.59 -0.02
CA LYS A 31 7.61 9.76 -1.46
C LYS A 31 7.72 8.41 -2.18
N ARG A 32 8.35 7.41 -1.56
CA ARG A 32 8.50 6.05 -2.11
C ARG A 32 7.18 5.28 -2.12
N ILE A 33 6.30 5.51 -1.14
CA ILE A 33 4.94 4.95 -1.09
C ILE A 33 4.05 5.55 -2.19
N LEU A 34 4.16 6.85 -2.43
CA LEU A 34 3.31 7.59 -3.36
C LEU A 34 3.85 7.62 -4.81
N VAL A 35 4.76 6.71 -5.16
CA VAL A 35 5.20 6.51 -6.55
C VAL A 35 4.00 6.03 -7.39
N PRO A 36 3.63 6.75 -8.48
CA PRO A 36 2.44 6.41 -9.27
C PRO A 36 2.53 5.05 -9.94
N ASN A 37 3.70 4.71 -10.49
CA ASN A 37 3.92 3.42 -11.14
C ASN A 37 4.00 2.31 -10.08
N PRO A 38 3.04 1.36 -10.03
CA PRO A 38 3.00 0.33 -9.00
C PRO A 38 4.19 -0.62 -9.08
N LYS A 39 4.81 -0.81 -10.26
CA LYS A 39 5.98 -1.69 -10.43
C LYS A 39 7.25 -1.13 -9.79
N THR A 40 7.32 0.19 -9.61
CA THR A 40 8.46 0.89 -9.00
C THR A 40 8.11 1.46 -7.62
N ARG A 41 6.88 1.23 -7.15
CA ARG A 41 6.45 1.62 -5.81
C ARG A 41 7.14 0.72 -4.79
N ILE A 42 7.53 1.29 -3.65
CA ILE A 42 8.10 0.54 -2.54
C ILE A 42 7.18 -0.64 -2.15
N THR A 43 7.77 -1.79 -1.88
CA THR A 43 7.01 -2.97 -1.46
C THR A 43 6.74 -2.95 0.04
N MET A 44 5.78 -3.76 0.50
CA MET A 44 5.54 -3.91 1.94
C MET A 44 6.77 -4.48 2.68
N ALA A 45 7.53 -5.38 2.04
CA ALA A 45 8.77 -5.89 2.61
C ALA A 45 9.81 -4.78 2.82
N ASP A 46 9.96 -3.90 1.82
CA ASP A 46 10.87 -2.75 1.90
C ASP A 46 10.43 -1.72 2.94
N ILE A 47 9.11 -1.50 3.12
CA ILE A 47 8.57 -0.61 4.17
C ILE A 47 8.94 -1.17 5.56
N LYS A 48 8.76 -2.47 5.78
CA LYS A 48 9.04 -3.11 7.08
C LYS A 48 10.51 -3.03 7.48
N VAL A 49 11.42 -2.96 6.51
CA VAL A 49 12.86 -2.82 6.77
C VAL A 49 13.34 -1.36 6.77
N ASP A 50 12.48 -0.38 6.47
CA ASP A 50 12.85 1.03 6.45
C ASP A 50 13.16 1.54 7.87
N GLU A 51 14.27 2.26 8.00
CA GLU A 51 14.78 2.72 9.30
C GLU A 51 13.83 3.70 10.00
N TRP A 52 13.12 4.55 9.23
CA TRP A 52 12.12 5.44 9.82
C TRP A 52 10.90 4.65 10.29
N PHE A 53 10.49 3.62 9.55
CA PHE A 53 9.34 2.78 9.92
C PHE A 53 9.61 1.91 11.15
N LYS A 54 10.84 1.38 11.30
CA LYS A 54 11.23 0.53 12.44
C LYS A 54 11.25 1.28 13.78
N GLN A 55 11.38 2.60 13.75
CA GLN A 55 11.51 3.39 14.97
C GLN A 55 10.27 3.20 15.85
N ASP A 56 10.48 2.63 17.03
CA ASP A 56 9.44 2.33 18.03
C ASP A 56 8.31 1.41 17.52
N TYR A 57 8.54 0.68 16.43
CA TYR A 57 7.56 -0.26 15.87
C TYR A 57 7.62 -1.61 16.58
N THR A 58 6.47 -2.06 17.08
CA THR A 58 6.28 -3.43 17.57
C THR A 58 5.32 -4.16 16.62
N PRO A 59 5.77 -5.24 15.94
CA PRO A 59 4.88 -6.03 15.09
C PRO A 59 3.71 -6.60 15.88
N ALA A 60 2.50 -6.53 15.31
CA ALA A 60 1.37 -7.27 15.83
C ALA A 60 1.68 -8.78 15.75
N LYS A 61 1.37 -9.51 16.83
CA LYS A 61 1.39 -10.97 16.85
C LYS A 61 -0.06 -11.44 16.72
N PRO A 62 -0.55 -11.69 15.50
CA PRO A 62 -1.89 -12.25 15.34
C PRO A 62 -1.92 -13.62 16.02
N ASN A 63 -3.05 -13.94 16.65
CA ASN A 63 -3.28 -15.29 17.15
C ASN A 63 -3.46 -16.26 15.97
N GLU A 64 -3.31 -17.56 16.23
CA GLU A 64 -3.37 -18.58 15.19
C GLU A 64 -4.73 -18.57 14.47
N ASP A 65 -5.81 -18.30 15.19
CA ASP A 65 -7.17 -18.21 14.65
C ASP A 65 -7.34 -17.06 13.64
N GLU A 66 -6.77 -15.89 13.93
CA GLU A 66 -6.76 -14.74 13.01
C GLU A 66 -5.98 -15.07 11.74
N VAL A 67 -4.82 -15.70 11.85
CA VAL A 67 -4.01 -16.10 10.68
C VAL A 67 -4.76 -17.10 9.80
N LEU A 68 -5.39 -18.11 10.41
CA LEU A 68 -6.20 -19.10 9.70
C LEU A 68 -7.38 -18.46 8.97
N SER A 69 -8.09 -17.53 9.63
CA SER A 69 -9.22 -16.82 9.02
C SER A 69 -8.81 -15.96 7.82
N ILE A 70 -7.64 -15.30 7.89
CA ILE A 70 -7.11 -14.51 6.78
C ILE A 70 -6.72 -15.43 5.61
N GLN A 71 -6.09 -16.56 5.91
CA GLN A 71 -5.67 -17.51 4.88
C GLN A 71 -6.87 -18.12 4.16
N GLU A 72 -7.93 -18.50 4.88
CA GLU A 72 -9.17 -18.99 4.31
C GLU A 72 -9.81 -17.96 3.38
N ASN A 73 -9.89 -16.70 3.82
CA ASN A 73 -10.44 -15.61 3.00
C ASN A 73 -9.62 -15.37 1.71
N ILE A 74 -8.29 -15.46 1.78
CA ILE A 74 -7.42 -15.36 0.58
C ILE A 74 -7.68 -16.51 -0.38
N GLU A 75 -7.82 -17.73 0.13
CA GLU A 75 -8.13 -18.92 -0.66
C GLU A 75 -9.46 -18.74 -1.41
N LEU A 76 -10.49 -18.26 -0.72
CA LEU A 76 -11.81 -17.98 -1.28
C LEU A 76 -11.76 -16.88 -2.35
N LEU A 77 -11.00 -15.81 -2.11
CA LEU A 77 -10.81 -14.74 -3.10
C LEU A 77 -10.11 -15.24 -4.37
N ASN A 78 -9.10 -16.09 -4.23
CA ASN A 78 -8.40 -16.67 -5.37
C ASN A 78 -9.35 -17.55 -6.22
N GLN A 79 -10.16 -18.39 -5.58
CA GLN A 79 -11.17 -19.20 -6.27
C GLN A 79 -12.22 -18.34 -7.00
N LEU A 80 -12.64 -17.24 -6.38
CA LEU A 80 -13.58 -16.30 -6.99
C LEU A 80 -12.98 -15.62 -8.23
N ILE A 81 -11.71 -15.20 -8.17
CA ILE A 81 -11.01 -14.56 -9.28
C ILE A 81 -10.86 -15.53 -10.46
N ILE A 82 -10.50 -16.78 -10.19
CA ILE A 82 -10.37 -17.83 -11.22
C ILE A 82 -11.72 -18.05 -11.90
N SER A 83 -12.79 -18.27 -11.13
CA SER A 83 -14.13 -18.48 -11.68
C SER A 83 -14.70 -17.28 -12.45
N HIS A 84 -14.33 -16.04 -12.09
CA HIS A 84 -14.71 -14.85 -12.86
C HIS A 84 -13.90 -14.69 -14.15
N SER A 85 -12.68 -15.26 -14.20
CA SER A 85 -11.83 -15.23 -15.40
C SER A 85 -12.29 -16.27 -16.43
N ASP A 86 -12.79 -17.42 -15.97
CA ASP A 86 -13.30 -18.50 -16.84
C ASP A 86 -14.68 -18.18 -17.46
N ASN A 87 -15.45 -17.27 -16.85
CA ASN A 87 -16.78 -16.85 -17.32
C ASN A 87 -16.77 -15.66 -18.30
N GLN A 88 -15.59 -15.19 -18.75
CA GLN A 88 -15.46 -14.10 -19.74
C GLN A 88 -14.92 -14.55 -21.11
N LEU A 89 -14.98 -15.86 -21.41
CA LEU A 89 -14.70 -16.45 -22.73
C LEU A 89 -15.97 -16.89 -23.45
#